data_AF-A0A4R5CCF4-F1
#
_entry.id   AF-A0A4R5CCF4-F1
#
_cell.length_a   1.000
_cell.length_b   1.000
_cell.length_c   1.000
_cell.angle_alpha   90.00
_cell.angle_beta   90.00
_cell.angle_gamma   90.00
#
_symmetry.space_group_name_H-M   'P 1'
#
loop_
_entity.id
_entity.type
_entity.pdbx_description
1 polymer ?
#
loop_
_entity_poly.entity_id
_entity_poly.type
_entity_poly.pdbx_seq_one_letter_code
_entity_poly.pdbx_strand_id
1 'polypeptide(L)'
;MADDLERARQLRERRRSTSPVGAFGPGIRRQSQITKVMDRVRQAERRNGLPTPERITVALDICGLYGPEVDEALGGQEPMVDEWEAGERVPTEEQLQALVCLTGFPINFFYLPPPPPVTGVWLCGEDGCKRLGDDSTT
;
A
#
# COMPACT_ATOMS: atom_id res chain seq x y z
N MET A 1 -10.12 33.00 43.36
CA MET A 1 -10.20 31.63 42.78
C MET A 1 -11.21 31.52 41.63
N ALA A 2 -12.38 32.19 41.67
CA ALA A 2 -13.35 32.18 40.56
C ALA A 2 -12.93 33.04 39.34
N ASP A 3 -12.21 34.13 39.60
CA ASP A 3 -11.80 35.13 38.59
C ASP A 3 -10.83 34.59 37.53
N ASP A 4 -9.88 33.74 37.91
CA ASP A 4 -8.91 33.14 36.99
C ASP A 4 -9.54 32.15 36.01
N LEU A 5 -10.58 31.44 36.44
CA LEU A 5 -11.34 30.53 35.57
C LEU A 5 -12.15 31.30 34.52
N GLU A 6 -12.68 32.45 34.89
CA GLU A 6 -13.43 33.34 33.99
C GLU A 6 -12.52 33.98 32.94
N ARG A 7 -11.33 34.44 33.36
CA ARG A 7 -10.26 34.91 32.46
C ARG A 7 -9.82 33.83 31.48
N ALA A 8 -9.64 32.60 31.96
CA ALA A 8 -9.28 31.47 31.10
C ALA A 8 -10.38 31.13 30.08
N ARG A 9 -11.66 31.27 30.45
CA ARG A 9 -12.80 31.10 29.53
C ARG A 9 -12.83 32.20 28.46
N GLN A 10 -12.72 33.47 28.85
CA GLN A 10 -12.72 34.60 27.92
C GLN A 10 -11.57 34.53 26.90
N LEU A 11 -10.38 34.08 27.31
CA LEU A 11 -9.23 33.90 26.41
C LEU A 11 -9.46 32.78 25.38
N ARG A 12 -10.13 31.69 25.77
CA ARG A 12 -10.48 30.59 24.85
C ARG A 12 -11.54 31.02 23.85
N GLU A 13 -12.50 31.82 24.29
CA GLU A 13 -13.60 32.32 23.47
C GLU A 13 -13.11 33.32 22.41
N ARG A 14 -12.22 34.25 22.79
CA ARG A 14 -11.54 35.17 21.86
C ARG A 14 -10.67 34.46 20.81
N ARG A 15 -10.02 33.35 21.17
CA ARG A 15 -9.26 32.52 20.20
C ARG A 15 -10.17 31.79 19.22
N ARG A 16 -11.38 31.38 19.64
CA ARG A 16 -12.37 30.76 18.75
C ARG A 16 -12.96 31.75 17.75
N SER A 17 -13.25 32.98 18.18
CA SER A 17 -13.87 34.00 17.31
C SER A 17 -12.91 34.61 16.27
N THR A 18 -11.59 34.47 16.46
CA THR A 18 -10.56 34.97 15.54
C THR A 18 -10.00 33.90 14.61
N SER A 19 -10.44 32.64 14.76
CA SER A 19 -10.02 31.56 13.86
C SER A 19 -10.89 31.58 12.60
N PRO A 20 -10.32 31.58 11.39
CA PRO A 20 -11.10 31.52 10.17
C PRO A 20 -11.91 30.22 10.13
N VAL A 21 -13.17 30.33 9.69
CA VAL A 21 -14.07 29.20 9.45
C VAL A 21 -13.37 28.21 8.51
N GLY A 22 -12.99 27.03 9.03
CA GLY A 22 -12.27 26.00 8.27
C GLY A 22 -10.95 25.50 8.88
N ALA A 23 -10.46 26.09 9.98
CA ALA A 23 -9.18 25.72 10.60
C ALA A 23 -9.20 24.41 11.45
N PHE A 24 -10.13 23.47 11.19
CA PHE A 24 -10.15 22.15 11.82
C PHE A 24 -9.41 21.14 10.93
N GLY A 25 -8.09 21.25 10.90
CA GLY A 25 -7.21 20.28 10.27
C GLY A 25 -5.76 20.59 10.60
N PRO A 26 -4.86 19.59 10.64
CA PRO A 26 -3.43 19.86 10.68
C PRO A 26 -3.10 20.77 9.50
N GLY A 27 -2.56 21.96 9.75
CA GLY A 27 -2.22 22.90 8.68
C GLY A 27 -1.34 22.25 7.61
N ILE A 28 -1.36 22.76 6.38
CA ILE A 28 -0.70 22.18 5.18
C ILE A 28 0.75 21.74 5.47
N ARG A 29 1.52 22.51 6.26
CA ARG A 29 2.87 22.14 6.71
C ARG A 29 2.92 20.85 7.55
N ARG A 30 1.98 20.67 8.46
CA ARG A 30 1.90 19.48 9.34
C ARG A 30 1.45 18.25 8.54
N GLN A 31 0.57 18.39 7.56
CA GLN A 31 0.23 17.31 6.63
C GLN A 31 1.44 16.85 5.81
N SER A 32 2.22 17.79 5.25
CA SER A 32 3.44 17.48 4.50
C SER A 32 4.52 16.80 5.36
N GLN A 33 4.62 17.16 6.64
CA GLN A 33 5.53 16.48 7.57
C GLN A 33 5.05 15.05 7.87
N ILE A 34 3.74 14.83 8.04
CA ILE A 34 3.18 13.49 8.25
C ILE A 34 3.45 12.59 7.03
N THR A 35 3.19 13.05 5.80
CA THR A 35 3.47 12.24 4.60
C THR A 35 4.94 11.87 4.47
N LYS A 36 5.85 12.82 4.71
CA LYS A 36 7.31 12.56 4.71
C LYS A 36 7.73 11.53 5.76
N VAL A 37 7.12 11.56 6.95
CA VAL A 37 7.41 10.58 8.00
C VAL A 37 6.90 9.20 7.58
N MET A 38 5.69 9.10 7.03
CA MET A 38 5.14 7.83 6.55
C MET A 38 5.97 7.23 5.42
N ASP A 39 6.50 8.05 4.50
CA ASP A 39 7.40 7.58 3.45
C ASP A 39 8.74 7.06 4.00
N ARG A 40 9.27 7.68 5.07
CA ARG A 40 10.47 7.18 5.76
C ARG A 40 10.20 5.87 6.49
N VAL A 41 9.04 5.71 7.11
CA VAL A 41 8.63 4.44 7.76
C VAL A 41 8.55 3.34 6.71
N ARG A 42 7.86 3.58 5.58
CA ARG A 42 7.81 2.64 4.44
C ARG A 42 9.19 2.32 3.88
N GLN A 43 10.10 3.30 3.87
CA GLN A 43 11.49 3.08 3.45
C GLN A 43 12.29 2.25 4.45
N ALA A 44 12.03 2.38 5.75
CA ALA A 44 12.64 1.56 6.78
C ALA A 44 12.06 0.13 6.78
N GLU A 45 10.76 -0.02 6.55
CA GLU A 45 10.11 -1.32 6.36
C GLU A 45 10.67 -2.03 5.14
N ARG A 46 10.91 -1.33 4.01
CA ARG A 46 11.64 -1.89 2.84
C ARG A 46 13.02 -2.44 3.18
N ARG A 47 13.76 -1.80 4.10
CA ARG A 47 15.09 -2.25 4.50
C ARG A 47 15.06 -3.53 5.34
N ASN A 48 13.92 -3.85 5.93
CA ASN A 48 13.77 -4.96 6.89
C ASN A 48 12.74 -6.03 6.46
N GLY A 49 11.90 -5.74 5.47
CA GLY A 49 10.80 -6.58 5.02
C GLY A 49 11.10 -7.24 3.67
N LEU A 50 10.48 -8.39 3.44
CA LEU A 50 10.53 -9.06 2.14
C LEU A 50 9.49 -8.45 1.20
N PRO A 51 9.75 -8.43 -0.11
CA PRO A 51 8.72 -8.17 -1.11
C PRO A 51 7.54 -9.13 -0.91
N THR A 52 6.33 -8.63 -1.15
CA THR A 52 5.09 -9.39 -1.05
C THR A 52 4.85 -10.12 -2.37
N PRO A 53 4.83 -11.46 -2.41
CA PRO A 53 4.66 -12.24 -3.63
C PRO A 53 3.45 -11.83 -4.46
N GLU A 54 2.30 -11.63 -3.82
CA GLU A 54 1.05 -11.25 -4.48
C GLU A 54 1.13 -9.86 -5.14
N ARG A 55 2.04 -8.98 -4.69
CA ARG A 55 2.29 -7.69 -5.34
C ARG A 55 3.15 -7.86 -6.59
N ILE A 56 4.05 -8.83 -6.60
CA ILE A 56 4.81 -9.18 -7.81
C ILE A 56 3.83 -9.70 -8.87
N THR A 57 2.98 -10.67 -8.50
CA THR A 57 1.95 -11.22 -9.39
C THR A 57 1.03 -10.15 -9.95
N VAL A 58 0.46 -9.30 -9.10
CA VAL A 58 -0.42 -8.22 -9.57
C VAL A 58 0.28 -7.28 -10.55
N ALA A 59 1.56 -6.96 -10.35
CA ALA A 59 2.28 -6.07 -11.26
C ALA A 59 2.50 -6.72 -12.63
N LEU A 60 2.91 -8.00 -12.65
CA LEU A 60 3.12 -8.77 -13.87
C LEU A 60 1.81 -8.98 -14.63
N ASP A 61 0.74 -9.33 -13.93
CA ASP A 61 -0.61 -9.52 -14.49
C ASP A 61 -1.15 -8.25 -15.15
N ILE A 62 -1.05 -7.10 -14.47
CA ILE A 62 -1.52 -5.82 -15.03
C ILE A 62 -0.76 -5.46 -16.30
N CYS A 63 0.53 -5.81 -16.37
CA CYS A 63 1.37 -5.56 -17.54
C CYS A 63 1.25 -6.66 -18.62
N GLY A 64 0.56 -7.76 -18.34
CA GLY A 64 0.44 -8.91 -19.24
C GLY A 64 1.77 -9.60 -19.53
N LEU A 65 2.67 -9.64 -18.54
CA LEU A 65 4.02 -10.18 -18.66
C LEU A 65 4.02 -11.64 -18.19
N TYR A 66 4.19 -12.57 -19.14
CA TYR A 66 4.13 -14.01 -18.89
C TYR A 66 5.20 -14.75 -19.70
N GLY A 67 5.60 -15.92 -19.20
CA GLY A 67 6.52 -16.82 -19.89
C GLY A 67 8.00 -16.60 -19.56
N PRO A 68 8.88 -17.48 -20.08
CA PRO A 68 10.30 -17.50 -19.75
C PRO A 68 11.05 -16.21 -20.12
N GLU A 69 10.53 -15.44 -21.09
CA GLU A 69 11.10 -14.16 -21.48
C GLU A 69 11.09 -13.12 -20.34
N VAL A 70 10.18 -13.29 -19.35
CA VAL A 70 10.11 -12.43 -18.17
C VAL A 70 11.28 -12.72 -17.23
N ASP A 71 11.60 -13.99 -16.99
CA ASP A 71 12.78 -14.40 -16.21
C ASP A 71 14.07 -13.85 -16.84
N GLU A 72 14.21 -13.99 -18.16
CA GLU A 72 15.37 -13.49 -18.90
C GLU A 72 15.49 -11.97 -18.80
N ALA A 73 14.38 -11.23 -18.95
CA ALA A 73 14.35 -9.77 -18.81
C ALA A 73 14.73 -9.30 -17.39
N LEU A 74 14.49 -10.14 -16.38
CA LEU A 74 14.83 -9.89 -14.98
C LEU A 74 16.18 -10.49 -14.58
N GLY A 75 16.95 -10.98 -15.54
CA GLY A 75 18.32 -11.45 -15.36
C GLY A 75 18.44 -12.84 -14.74
N GLY A 76 17.43 -13.69 -14.89
CA GLY A 76 17.45 -15.07 -14.44
C GLY A 76 17.02 -16.06 -15.51
N GLN A 77 16.57 -17.22 -15.04
CA GLN A 77 16.11 -18.33 -15.85
C GLN A 77 14.85 -18.90 -15.18
N GLU A 78 13.88 -19.32 -15.98
CA GLU A 78 12.68 -20.02 -15.51
C GLU A 78 13.06 -21.21 -14.60
N PRO A 79 12.38 -21.42 -13.46
CA PRO A 79 11.12 -20.81 -13.01
C PRO A 79 11.31 -19.68 -11.98
N MET A 80 12.39 -18.88 -12.08
CA MET A 80 12.77 -17.91 -11.05
C MET A 80 11.64 -16.93 -10.66
N VAL A 81 10.90 -16.41 -11.63
CA VAL A 81 9.79 -15.47 -11.38
C VAL A 81 8.62 -16.20 -10.72
N ASP A 82 8.29 -17.41 -11.17
CA ASP A 82 7.26 -18.24 -10.54
C ASP A 82 7.61 -18.51 -9.06
N GLU A 83 8.88 -18.80 -8.76
CA GLU A 83 9.37 -18.97 -7.39
C GLU A 83 9.20 -17.69 -6.55
N TRP A 84 9.27 -16.49 -7.15
CA TRP A 84 9.00 -15.23 -6.44
C TRP A 84 7.51 -15.05 -6.14
N GLU A 85 6.66 -15.35 -7.10
CA GLU A 85 5.20 -15.28 -6.97
C GLU A 85 4.65 -16.31 -5.98
N ALA A 86 5.29 -17.46 -5.88
CA ALA A 86 5.01 -18.48 -4.88
C ALA A 86 5.61 -18.16 -3.49
N GLY A 87 6.50 -17.16 -3.40
CA GLY A 87 7.22 -16.82 -2.18
C GLY A 87 8.29 -17.83 -1.78
N GLU A 88 8.70 -18.70 -2.70
CA GLU A 88 9.73 -19.72 -2.52
C GLU A 88 11.14 -19.13 -2.68
N ARG A 89 11.26 -18.03 -3.43
CA ARG A 89 12.51 -17.30 -3.64
C ARG A 89 12.31 -15.81 -3.49
N VAL A 90 13.32 -15.14 -2.94
CA VAL A 90 13.33 -13.68 -2.79
C VAL A 90 14.17 -13.06 -3.91
N PRO A 91 13.66 -12.08 -4.66
CA PRO A 91 14.45 -11.34 -5.65
C PRO A 91 15.57 -10.53 -4.98
N THR A 92 16.71 -10.38 -5.67
CA THR A 92 17.76 -9.45 -5.24
C THR A 92 17.33 -8.00 -5.42
N GLU A 93 18.10 -7.06 -4.87
CA GLU A 93 17.82 -5.63 -5.04
C GLU A 93 17.90 -5.20 -6.51
N GLU A 94 18.88 -5.71 -7.26
CA GLU A 94 19.03 -5.45 -8.70
C GLU A 94 17.83 -5.99 -9.50
N GLN A 95 17.35 -7.19 -9.14
CA GLN A 95 16.19 -7.79 -9.76
C GLN A 95 14.91 -7.02 -9.45
N LEU A 96 14.76 -6.50 -8.24
CA LEU A 96 13.66 -5.59 -7.91
C LEU A 96 13.70 -4.29 -8.71
N GLN A 97 14.89 -3.72 -8.92
CA GLN A 97 15.02 -2.54 -9.78
C GLN A 97 14.69 -2.86 -11.24
N ALA A 98 15.10 -4.03 -11.74
CA ALA A 98 14.71 -4.50 -13.06
C ALA A 98 13.18 -4.65 -13.15
N LEU A 99 12.53 -5.20 -12.13
CA LEU A 99 11.08 -5.34 -12.05
C LEU A 99 10.36 -3.99 -12.04
N VAL A 100 10.89 -2.99 -11.32
CA VAL A 100 10.39 -1.60 -11.35
C VAL A 100 10.48 -1.01 -12.76
N CYS A 101 11.61 -1.21 -13.44
CA CYS A 101 11.79 -0.74 -14.81
C CYS A 101 10.85 -1.44 -15.80
N LEU A 102 10.67 -2.74 -15.64
CA LEU A 102 9.87 -3.58 -16.54
C LEU A 102 8.37 -3.30 -16.40
N THR A 103 7.88 -3.16 -15.17
CA THR A 103 6.45 -3.01 -14.88
C THR A 103 6.00 -1.54 -14.75
N GLY A 104 6.94 -0.62 -14.51
CA GLY A 104 6.65 0.79 -14.25
C GLY A 104 6.06 1.08 -12.86
N PHE A 105 5.87 0.05 -12.02
CA PHE A 105 5.39 0.24 -10.64
C PHE A 105 6.51 0.77 -9.74
N PRO A 106 6.22 1.71 -8.83
CA PRO A 106 7.23 2.20 -7.89
C PRO A 106 7.67 1.08 -6.96
N ILE A 107 8.96 1.03 -6.59
CA ILE A 107 9.50 -0.03 -5.72
C ILE A 107 8.69 -0.28 -4.43
N ASN A 108 8.08 0.77 -3.87
CA ASN A 108 7.21 0.68 -2.69
C ASN A 108 6.01 -0.27 -2.88
N PHE A 109 5.52 -0.40 -4.10
CA PHE A 109 4.36 -1.21 -4.44
C PHE A 109 4.57 -2.67 -4.04
N PHE A 110 5.78 -3.20 -4.27
CA PHE A 110 6.15 -4.59 -3.98
C PHE A 110 6.24 -4.90 -2.48
N TYR A 111 6.14 -3.89 -1.60
CA TYR A 111 6.17 -4.07 -0.14
C TYR A 111 4.83 -3.69 0.50
N LEU A 112 3.81 -3.38 -0.30
CA LEU A 112 2.46 -3.18 0.22
C LEU A 112 1.89 -4.54 0.67
N PRO A 113 1.00 -4.54 1.69
CA PRO A 113 0.32 -5.77 2.09
C PRO A 113 -0.38 -6.41 0.89
N PRO A 114 -0.63 -7.73 0.91
CA PRO A 114 -1.34 -8.41 -0.16
C PRO A 114 -2.68 -7.73 -0.44
N PRO A 115 -3.14 -7.69 -1.70
CA PRO A 115 -4.45 -7.14 -2.02
C PRO A 115 -5.53 -7.86 -1.20
N PRO A 116 -6.56 -7.14 -0.72
CA PRO A 116 -7.65 -7.79 -0.02
C PRO A 116 -8.32 -8.80 -0.95
N PRO A 117 -8.78 -9.95 -0.44
CA PRO A 117 -9.51 -10.91 -1.25
C PRO A 117 -10.75 -10.24 -1.83
N VAL A 118 -11.06 -10.58 -3.09
CA VAL A 118 -12.29 -10.11 -3.74
C VAL A 118 -13.47 -10.82 -3.08
N THR A 119 -14.20 -10.11 -2.23
CA THR A 119 -15.41 -10.61 -1.55
C THR A 119 -16.66 -9.92 -2.08
N GLY A 120 -17.81 -10.59 -2.00
CA GLY A 120 -19.10 -10.00 -2.35
C GLY A 120 -19.38 -9.87 -3.86
N VAL A 121 -18.50 -10.39 -4.71
CA VAL A 121 -18.71 -10.48 -6.16
C VAL A 121 -19.44 -11.78 -6.48
N TRP A 122 -20.42 -11.71 -7.39
CA TRP A 122 -21.11 -12.88 -7.92
C TRP A 122 -20.40 -13.37 -9.19
N LEU A 123 -19.93 -14.61 -9.15
CA LEU A 123 -19.44 -15.34 -10.31
C LEU A 123 -20.57 -16.19 -10.86
N CYS A 124 -21.06 -15.85 -12.05
CA CYS A 124 -22.06 -16.61 -12.77
C CYS A 124 -21.40 -17.47 -13.86
N GLY A 125 -21.62 -18.78 -13.79
CA GLY A 125 -21.26 -19.74 -14.83
C GLY A 125 -22.49 -20.51 -15.30
N GLU A 126 -22.28 -21.57 -16.08
CA GLU A 126 -23.35 -22.44 -16.57
C GLU A 126 -24.12 -23.13 -15.43
N ASP A 127 -23.44 -23.36 -14.30
CA ASP A 127 -24.01 -23.96 -13.07
C ASP A 127 -24.69 -22.92 -12.14
N GLY A 128 -24.88 -21.68 -12.60
CA GLY A 128 -25.50 -20.59 -11.84
C GLY A 128 -24.50 -19.63 -11.19
N CYS A 129 -25.00 -18.81 -10.26
CA CYS A 129 -24.22 -17.73 -9.65
C CYS A 129 -23.81 -18.08 -8.21
N LYS A 130 -22.51 -18.03 -7.92
CA LYS A 130 -21.93 -18.19 -6.58
C LYS A 130 -21.31 -16.87 -6.10
N ARG A 131 -21.42 -16.58 -4.81
CA ARG A 131 -20.84 -15.38 -4.21
C ARG A 131 -19.45 -15.70 -3.67
N LEU A 132 -18.44 -14.95 -4.11
CA LEU A 132 -17.07 -15.12 -3.62
C LEU A 132 -16.93 -14.62 -2.18
N GLY A 133 -16.33 -15.44 -1.32
CA GLY A 133 -15.86 -15.04 0.01
C GLY A 133 -16.85 -15.21 1.15
N ASP A 134 -18.02 -15.82 0.94
CA ASP A 134 -19.01 -16.04 2.00
C ASP A 134 -18.83 -17.39 2.76
N ASP A 135 -17.82 -18.20 2.42
CA ASP A 135 -17.63 -19.55 3.00
C ASP A 135 -16.74 -19.61 4.26
N SER A 136 -16.41 -18.48 4.90
CA SER A 136 -15.66 -18.48 6.18
C SER A 136 -16.58 -18.29 7.38
N THR A 137 -17.40 -19.30 7.68
CA THR A 137 -17.96 -19.48 9.03
C THR A 137 -18.18 -20.97 9.32
N THR A 138 -17.21 -21.61 9.97
CA THR A 138 -17.43 -22.64 11.01
C THR A 138 -16.20 -22.70 11.90
#